data_AF-A0A1M7IE98-F1
#
_entry.id   AF-A0A1M7IE98-F1
#
_cell.length_a   1.000
_cell.length_b   1.000
_cell.length_c   1.000
_cell.angle_alpha   90.00
_cell.angle_beta   90.00
_cell.angle_gamma   90.00
#
_symmetry.space_group_name_H-M   'P 1'
#
loop_
_entity.id
_entity.type
_entity.pdbx_description
1 polymer ?
#
loop_
_entity_poly.entity_id
_entity_poly.type
_entity_poly.pdbx_seq_one_letter_code
_entity_poly.pdbx_strand_id
1 'polypeptide(L)'
;MFPVLKHKGESDDDVLFQKNGVYELTEELYEDYEEDEDAHFHDILAKEVKNYICIGWTEYSAFKILYKVPTGEIYLESMAENKVADDKPIAGSLSELINKLYFLN
;
A
#
# COMPACT_ATOMS: atom_id res chain seq x y z
N MET A 1 14.10 -9.02 19.26
CA MET A 1 12.68 -9.32 19.01
C MET A 1 11.89 -8.68 20.13
N PHE A 2 11.10 -7.65 19.85
CA PHE A 2 10.29 -6.98 20.86
C PHE A 2 9.05 -7.84 21.15
N PRO A 3 8.74 -8.20 22.40
CA PRO A 3 7.57 -9.01 22.69
C PRO A 3 6.31 -8.15 22.47
N VAL A 4 5.55 -8.47 21.43
CA VAL A 4 4.26 -7.84 21.16
C VAL A 4 3.16 -8.77 21.64
N LEU A 5 2.15 -8.23 22.35
CA LEU A 5 0.93 -8.98 22.67
C LEU A 5 0.18 -9.25 21.37
N LYS A 6 -0.11 -10.51 21.07
CA LYS A 6 -0.78 -10.93 19.83
C LYS A 6 -2.01 -11.79 20.11
N HIS A 7 -3.00 -11.71 19.25
CA HIS A 7 -4.08 -12.67 19.21
C HIS A 7 -3.61 -14.03 18.66
N LYS A 8 -4.35 -15.09 18.97
CA LYS A 8 -4.01 -16.44 18.51
C LYS A 8 -4.18 -16.53 16.98
N GLY A 9 -3.07 -16.76 16.27
CA GLY A 9 -3.04 -16.86 14.80
C GLY A 9 -2.45 -15.64 14.10
N GLU A 10 -2.10 -14.60 14.87
CA GLU A 10 -1.57 -13.33 14.36
C GLU A 10 -0.03 -13.36 14.28
N SER A 11 0.54 -12.90 13.17
CA SER A 11 1.98 -12.80 12.95
C SER A 11 2.58 -11.56 13.64
N ASP A 12 3.92 -11.45 13.70
CA ASP A 12 4.56 -10.19 14.17
C ASP A 12 4.19 -9.01 13.27
N ASP A 13 4.09 -9.25 11.97
CA ASP A 13 3.82 -8.22 10.96
C ASP A 13 2.38 -7.70 11.08
N ASP A 14 1.41 -8.59 11.36
CA ASP A 14 0.01 -8.19 11.52
C ASP A 14 -0.17 -7.20 12.69
N VAL A 15 0.47 -7.48 13.83
CA VAL A 15 0.40 -6.56 14.98
C VAL A 15 1.14 -5.25 14.69
N LEU A 16 2.25 -5.30 13.97
CA LEU A 16 2.95 -4.09 13.55
C LEU A 16 2.09 -3.25 12.61
N PHE A 17 1.43 -3.85 11.63
CA PHE A 17 0.57 -3.14 10.69
C PHE A 17 -0.66 -2.55 11.37
N GLN A 18 -1.33 -3.31 12.24
CA GLN A 18 -2.46 -2.80 13.00
C GLN A 18 -2.06 -1.64 13.91
N LYS A 19 -0.97 -1.79 14.68
CA LYS A 19 -0.51 -0.74 15.61
C LYS A 19 -0.12 0.56 14.89
N ASN A 20 0.31 0.48 13.64
CA ASN A 20 0.75 1.63 12.85
C ASN A 20 -0.29 2.09 11.81
N GLY A 21 -1.55 1.64 11.91
CA GLY A 21 -2.65 2.10 11.05
C GLY A 21 -2.55 1.64 9.58
N VAL A 22 -1.69 0.68 9.26
CA VAL A 22 -1.49 0.20 7.87
C VAL A 22 -2.75 -0.49 7.35
N TYR A 23 -3.46 -1.23 8.20
CA TYR A 23 -4.72 -1.85 7.80
C TYR A 23 -5.82 -0.82 7.54
N GLU A 24 -5.96 0.18 8.41
CA GLU A 24 -6.95 1.26 8.24
C GLU A 24 -6.68 2.01 6.91
N LEU A 25 -5.43 2.40 6.64
CA LEU A 25 -5.05 3.03 5.37
C LEU A 25 -5.31 2.14 4.15
N THR A 26 -5.20 0.82 4.32
CA THR A 26 -5.44 -0.13 3.23
C THR A 26 -6.94 -0.35 3.01
N GLU A 27 -7.74 -0.33 4.06
CA GLU A 27 -9.21 -0.35 3.98
C GLU A 27 -9.72 0.91 3.29
N GLU A 28 -9.24 2.10 3.68
CA GLU A 28 -9.57 3.37 2.99
C GLU A 28 -9.21 3.32 1.50
N LEU A 29 -8.04 2.75 1.15
CA LEU A 29 -7.67 2.52 -0.25
C LEU A 29 -8.66 1.60 -0.96
N TYR A 30 -9.19 0.57 -0.31
CA TYR A 30 -10.15 -0.32 -0.94
C TYR A 30 -11.51 0.34 -1.14
N GLU A 31 -11.97 1.10 -0.13
CA GLU A 31 -13.22 1.85 -0.20
C GLU A 31 -13.20 2.85 -1.36
N ASP A 32 -12.10 3.60 -1.53
CA ASP A 32 -11.97 4.57 -2.65
C ASP A 32 -12.18 3.92 -4.04
N TYR A 33 -11.78 2.65 -4.21
CA TYR A 33 -11.93 1.92 -5.47
C TYR A 33 -13.23 1.11 -5.56
N GLU A 34 -13.89 0.81 -4.43
CA GLU A 34 -15.20 0.15 -4.35
C GLU A 34 -16.37 1.15 -4.47
N GLU A 35 -16.17 2.42 -4.10
CA GLU A 35 -17.21 3.45 -4.16
C GLU A 35 -17.32 4.13 -5.54
N ASP A 36 -16.32 4.04 -6.41
CA ASP A 36 -16.33 4.64 -7.75
C ASP A 36 -17.02 3.75 -8.80
N GLU A 37 -18.30 3.42 -8.57
CA GLU A 37 -19.10 2.53 -9.45
C GLU A 37 -19.30 3.09 -10.88
N ASP A 38 -19.11 4.40 -11.08
CA ASP A 38 -19.31 5.08 -12.37
C ASP A 38 -18.08 4.98 -13.29
N ALA A 39 -16.93 4.52 -12.77
CA ALA A 39 -15.70 4.40 -13.54
C ALA A 39 -15.76 3.24 -14.56
N HIS A 40 -15.37 3.53 -15.81
CA HIS A 40 -15.34 2.53 -16.90
C HIS A 40 -14.48 1.29 -16.60
N PHE A 41 -13.53 1.41 -15.67
CA PHE A 41 -12.61 0.35 -15.26
C PHE A 41 -12.86 -0.18 -13.84
N HIS A 42 -13.95 0.22 -13.18
CA HIS A 42 -14.25 -0.06 -11.77
C HIS A 42 -13.98 -1.52 -11.37
N ASP A 43 -14.66 -2.48 -12.00
CA ASP A 43 -14.52 -3.92 -11.69
C ASP A 43 -13.09 -4.46 -11.80
N ILE A 44 -12.30 -3.91 -12.71
CA ILE A 44 -10.91 -4.33 -12.94
C ILE A 44 -10.04 -3.74 -11.83
N LEU A 45 -10.21 -2.46 -11.53
CA LEU A 45 -9.41 -1.76 -10.52
C LEU A 45 -9.74 -2.21 -9.10
N ALA A 46 -11.01 -2.43 -8.77
CA ALA A 46 -11.44 -2.99 -7.48
C ALA A 46 -10.86 -4.39 -7.23
N LYS A 47 -10.57 -5.18 -8.28
CA LYS A 47 -9.84 -6.45 -8.16
C LYS A 47 -8.35 -6.25 -8.08
N GLU A 48 -7.81 -5.34 -8.89
CA GLU A 48 -6.38 -5.06 -8.92
C GLU A 48 -5.89 -4.49 -7.57
N VAL A 49 -6.64 -3.58 -6.96
CA VAL A 49 -6.27 -2.87 -5.73
C VAL A 49 -6.01 -3.84 -4.57
N LYS A 50 -6.70 -4.99 -4.53
CA LYS A 50 -6.51 -6.05 -3.52
C LYS A 50 -5.13 -6.72 -3.56
N ASN A 51 -4.32 -6.45 -4.58
CA ASN A 51 -2.92 -6.87 -4.63
C ASN A 51 -1.98 -5.90 -3.92
N TYR A 52 -2.49 -4.80 -3.38
CA TYR A 52 -1.69 -3.75 -2.77
C TYR A 52 -2.05 -3.53 -1.30
N ILE A 53 -1.05 -3.17 -0.51
CA ILE A 53 -1.20 -2.65 0.86
C ILE A 53 -0.77 -1.18 0.83
N CYS A 54 -1.59 -0.29 1.39
CA CYS A 54 -1.22 1.11 1.56
C CYS A 54 -0.28 1.23 2.76
N ILE A 55 0.98 1.58 2.51
CA ILE A 55 2.03 1.66 3.55
C ILE A 55 2.38 3.09 3.94
N GLY A 56 1.63 4.07 3.44
CA GLY A 56 1.76 5.49 3.77
C GLY A 56 1.30 6.40 2.64
N TRP A 57 1.49 7.71 2.82
CA TRP A 57 1.24 8.72 1.81
C TRP A 57 2.41 9.69 1.69
N THR A 58 2.50 10.39 0.56
CA THR A 58 3.39 11.54 0.41
C THR A 58 2.64 12.81 0.82
N GLU A 59 3.07 13.50 1.88
CA GLU A 59 2.36 14.71 2.36
C GLU A 59 2.28 15.83 1.31
N TYR A 60 3.36 16.02 0.54
CA TYR A 60 3.46 17.14 -0.40
C TYR A 60 2.71 16.89 -1.72
N SER A 61 2.68 15.65 -2.18
CA SER A 61 2.15 15.29 -3.49
C SER A 61 0.84 14.49 -3.42
N ALA A 62 0.37 14.17 -2.21
CA ALA A 62 -0.89 13.49 -1.93
C ALA A 62 -1.05 12.14 -2.66
N PHE A 63 0.05 11.40 -2.83
CA PHE A 63 0.01 10.05 -3.42
C PHE A 63 0.11 9.00 -2.31
N LYS A 64 -0.71 7.95 -2.40
CA LYS A 64 -0.50 6.75 -1.57
C LYS A 64 0.75 5.99 -2.02
N ILE A 65 1.45 5.39 -1.06
CA ILE A 65 2.60 4.52 -1.27
C ILE A 65 2.10 3.09 -1.14
N LEU A 66 2.26 2.31 -2.22
CA LEU A 66 1.62 1.01 -2.38
C LEU A 66 2.67 -0.11 -2.36
N TYR A 67 2.55 -1.04 -1.43
CA TYR A 67 3.29 -2.29 -1.41
C TYR A 67 2.53 -3.36 -2.21
N LYS A 68 3.13 -3.87 -3.29
CA LYS A 68 2.52 -4.91 -4.13
C LYS A 68 2.77 -6.29 -3.54
N VAL A 69 1.74 -6.90 -2.94
CA VAL A 69 1.85 -8.17 -2.20
C VAL A 69 2.50 -9.29 -3.02
N PRO A 70 2.14 -9.52 -4.30
CA PRO A 70 2.73 -10.61 -5.08
C PRO A 70 4.23 -10.47 -5.38
N THR A 71 4.76 -9.25 -5.47
CA THR A 71 6.15 -9.00 -5.91
C THR A 71 7.05 -8.40 -4.83
N GLY A 72 6.47 -7.80 -3.80
CA GLY A 72 7.19 -7.05 -2.76
C GLY A 72 7.68 -5.67 -3.21
N GLU A 73 7.35 -5.26 -4.44
CA GLU A 73 7.75 -3.98 -5.02
C GLU A 73 6.89 -2.83 -4.46
N ILE A 74 7.47 -1.63 -4.45
CA ILE A 74 6.84 -0.41 -3.95
C ILE A 74 6.51 0.50 -5.11
N TYR A 75 5.27 0.95 -5.18
CA TYR A 75 4.74 1.87 -6.18
C TYR A 75 4.19 3.14 -5.53
N LEU A 76 3.99 4.16 -6.35
CA LEU A 76 3.07 5.25 -6.04
C LEU A 76 1.71 4.92 -6.68
N GLU A 77 0.66 5.34 -6.01
CA GLU A 77 -0.68 5.39 -6.59
C GLU A 77 -0.66 6.19 -7.90
N SER A 78 -1.47 5.73 -8.85
CA SER A 78 -1.62 6.41 -10.13
C SER A 78 -2.74 7.43 -10.09
N MET A 79 -2.53 8.58 -10.75
CA MET A 79 -3.58 9.58 -10.99
C MET A 79 -4.41 9.28 -12.25
N ALA A 80 -4.09 8.22 -13.00
CA ALA A 80 -4.86 7.81 -14.16
C ALA A 80 -6.03 6.90 -13.76
N GLU A 81 -7.21 7.18 -14.30
CA GLU A 81 -8.49 6.49 -14.02
C GLU A 81 -8.53 5.00 -14.40
N ASN A 82 -7.49 4.47 -15.04
CA ASN A 82 -7.45 3.12 -15.59
C ASN A 82 -6.35 2.23 -14.98
N LYS A 83 -5.70 2.66 -13.91
CA LYS A 83 -4.67 1.87 -13.23
C LYS A 83 -4.54 2.30 -11.76
N VAL A 84 -4.30 1.33 -10.88
CA VAL A 84 -4.15 1.57 -9.43
C VAL A 84 -2.80 2.21 -9.10
N ALA A 85 -1.75 1.78 -9.79
CA ALA A 85 -0.37 2.16 -9.51
C ALA A 85 0.36 2.64 -10.77
N ASP A 86 1.42 3.41 -10.59
CA ASP A 86 2.28 3.85 -11.69
C ASP A 86 3.01 2.67 -12.38
N ASP A 87 3.46 2.91 -13.62
CA ASP A 87 4.00 1.85 -14.48
C ASP A 87 5.32 1.25 -13.97
N LYS A 88 6.02 1.97 -13.08
CA LYS A 88 7.33 1.57 -12.55
C LYS A 88 7.36 1.68 -11.03
N PRO A 89 7.95 0.68 -10.35
CA PRO A 89 8.14 0.77 -8.91
C PRO A 89 9.17 1.86 -8.57
N ILE A 90 8.95 2.55 -7.45
CA ILE A 90 9.91 3.49 -6.87
C ILE A 90 11.02 2.77 -6.08
N ALA A 91 10.75 1.53 -5.65
CA ALA A 91 11.72 0.62 -5.02
C ALA A 91 11.31 -0.84 -5.25
N GLY A 92 12.27 -1.75 -5.38
CA GLY A 92 12.01 -3.19 -5.53
C GLY A 92 11.70 -3.90 -4.21
N SER A 93 11.85 -3.22 -3.07
CA SER A 93 11.49 -3.75 -1.75
C SER A 93 11.30 -2.62 -0.72
N LEU A 94 10.66 -2.92 0.41
CA LEU A 94 10.53 -2.00 1.54
C LEU A 94 11.92 -1.59 2.10
N SER A 95 12.85 -2.54 2.18
CA SER A 95 14.23 -2.26 2.62
C SER A 95 14.94 -1.29 1.69
N GLU A 96 14.77 -1.43 0.38
CA GLU A 96 15.34 -0.50 -0.60
C GLU A 96 14.71 0.90 -0.47
N LEU A 97 13.39 0.98 -0.27
CA LEU A 97 12.70 2.25 -0.03
C LEU A 97 13.26 2.98 1.19
N ILE A 98 13.34 2.29 2.34
CA ILE A 98 13.90 2.85 3.58
C ILE A 98 15.35 3.31 3.34
N ASN A 99 16.15 2.51 2.64
CA ASN A 99 17.52 2.88 2.36
C ASN A 99 17.65 4.15 1.49
N LYS A 100 16.76 4.31 0.51
CA LYS A 100 16.67 5.52 -0.32
C LYS A 100 16.28 6.76 0.48
N LEU A 101 15.39 6.62 1.47
CA LEU A 101 14.93 7.74 2.29
C LEU A 101 15.97 8.22 3.31
N TYR A 102 16.71 7.29 3.93
CA TYR A 102 17.56 7.61 5.08
C TYR A 102 19.07 7.63 4.79
N PHE A 103 19.54 6.98 3.72
CA PHE A 103 20.98 6.79 3.48
C PHE A 103 21.49 7.28 2.13
N LEU A 104 20.60 7.74 1.23
CA LEU A 104 20.98 8.25 -0.10
C LEU A 104 20.87 9.78 -0.22
N ASN A 105 21.07 10.51 0.89
CA ASN A 105 21.35 11.96 0.87
C ASN A 105 22.82 12.23 0.53
#